data_AF-A0A7X7IA85-F1
#
_entry.id   AF-A0A7X7IA85-F1
#
_cell.length_a   1.000
_cell.length_b   1.000
_cell.length_c   1.000
_cell.angle_alpha   90.00
_cell.angle_beta   90.00
_cell.angle_gamma   90.00
#
_symmetry.space_group_name_H-M   'P 1'
#
loop_
_entity.id
_entity.type
_entity.pdbx_description
1 polymer ?
#
loop_
_entity_poly.entity_id
_entity_poly.type
_entity_poly.pdbx_seq_one_letter_code
_entity_poly.pdbx_strand_id
1 'polypeptide(L)'
;MKIGLLSIFPYHNFGGILQLYALQRILKEKGHEAWAIKRQKGIMPFWRVPLAFVKRVILKYVFFREIDLFIERTIAQREKILYSNTSKFINKYIQPQTFPIYFKKDLIKMKKKYGFEGYVVGSDQVWRPKYLPVGLDEYFLSFTEDDNVIRVAYSASFGTDEWEYTKEQTEMSSRLAKKFNNVSVREKSAINLCKS
;
A
#
# COMPACT_ATOMS: atom_id res chain seq x y z
N MET A 1 -13.80 17.27 7.61
CA MET A 1 -12.38 16.85 7.73
C MET A 1 -11.90 16.30 6.41
N LYS A 2 -10.64 16.57 6.09
CA LYS A 2 -9.91 16.03 4.94
C LYS A 2 -9.13 14.78 5.34
N ILE A 3 -9.48 13.64 4.75
CA ILE A 3 -9.02 12.32 5.18
C ILE A 3 -8.22 11.65 4.05
N GLY A 4 -7.04 11.12 4.38
CA GLY A 4 -6.25 10.27 3.50
C GLY A 4 -6.52 8.78 3.74
N LEU A 5 -6.96 8.04 2.72
CA LEU A 5 -7.23 6.61 2.78
C LEU A 5 -6.05 5.83 2.20
N LEU A 6 -5.37 5.05 3.03
CA LEU A 6 -4.25 4.21 2.65
C LEU A 6 -4.65 2.73 2.69
N SER A 7 -4.66 2.08 1.54
CA SER A 7 -4.81 0.63 1.45
C SER A 7 -3.71 0.04 0.57
N ILE A 8 -3.50 -1.27 0.65
CA ILE A 8 -2.67 -1.96 -0.35
C ILE A 8 -3.43 -1.82 -1.66
N PHE A 9 -2.91 -1.01 -2.59
CA PHE A 9 -3.49 -0.86 -3.91
C PHE A 9 -3.12 -2.07 -4.78
N PRO A 10 -4.08 -2.92 -5.14
CA PRO A 10 -3.81 -4.01 -6.04
C PRO A 10 -4.64 -3.74 -7.29
N TYR A 11 -4.03 -3.28 -8.37
CA TYR A 11 -4.73 -3.13 -9.65
C TYR A 11 -5.48 -4.40 -10.11
N HIS A 12 -5.20 -5.56 -9.47
CA HIS A 12 -5.81 -6.87 -9.68
C HIS A 12 -6.74 -7.38 -8.57
N ASN A 13 -6.77 -6.81 -7.35
CA ASN A 13 -7.63 -7.34 -6.28
C ASN A 13 -8.92 -6.51 -6.18
N PHE A 14 -9.97 -7.09 -6.75
CA PHE A 14 -11.33 -6.54 -6.76
C PHE A 14 -11.88 -6.27 -5.37
N GLY A 15 -11.57 -7.14 -4.40
CA GLY A 15 -11.98 -6.98 -3.00
C GLY A 15 -11.45 -5.67 -2.42
N GLY A 16 -10.13 -5.46 -2.51
CA GLY A 16 -9.49 -4.23 -2.03
C GLY A 16 -9.99 -2.98 -2.75
N ILE A 17 -10.24 -3.06 -4.07
CA ILE A 17 -10.82 -1.95 -4.84
C ILE A 17 -12.22 -1.59 -4.35
N LEU A 18 -13.10 -2.58 -4.17
CA LEU A 18 -14.47 -2.36 -3.73
C LEU A 18 -14.53 -1.89 -2.28
N GLN A 19 -13.67 -2.42 -1.41
CA GLN A 19 -13.55 -1.99 -0.02
C GLN A 19 -13.10 -0.54 0.09
N LEU A 20 -12.06 -0.15 -0.66
CA LEU A 20 -11.58 1.23 -0.70
C LEU A 20 -12.66 2.18 -1.24
N TYR A 21 -13.36 1.78 -2.31
CA TYR A 21 -14.47 2.53 -2.86
C TYR A 21 -15.61 2.72 -1.84
N ALA A 22 -16.03 1.65 -1.17
CA ALA A 22 -17.09 1.70 -0.17
C ALA A 22 -16.72 2.61 1.01
N LEU A 23 -15.49 2.48 1.53
CA LEU A 23 -15.00 3.32 2.61
C LEU A 23 -14.95 4.80 2.20
N GLN A 24 -14.41 5.10 1.00
CA GLN A 24 -14.38 6.45 0.48
C GLN A 24 -15.79 7.03 0.32
N ARG A 25 -16.74 6.22 -0.17
CA ARG A 25 -18.12 6.64 -0.37
C ARG A 25 -18.81 6.96 0.95
N ILE A 26 -18.72 6.09 1.94
CA ILE A 26 -19.33 6.29 3.27
C ILE A 26 -18.76 7.52 3.96
N LEU A 27 -17.45 7.74 3.92
CA LEU A 27 -16.85 8.92 4.54
C LEU A 27 -17.31 10.22 3.87
N LYS A 28 -17.48 10.21 2.54
CA LYS A 28 -18.05 11.34 1.82
C LYS A 28 -19.51 11.59 2.15
N GLU A 29 -20.32 10.54 2.25
CA GLU A 29 -21.72 10.64 2.66
C GLU A 29 -21.86 11.18 4.09
N LYS A 30 -20.87 10.92 4.95
CA LYS A 30 -20.75 11.51 6.29
C LYS A 30 -20.19 12.95 6.30
N GLY A 31 -19.99 13.58 5.15
CA GLY A 31 -19.55 14.97 5.04
C GLY A 31 -18.03 15.18 5.10
N HIS A 32 -17.23 14.13 4.95
CA HIS A 32 -15.77 14.24 4.91
C HIS A 32 -15.21 14.34 3.48
N GLU A 33 -14.09 15.03 3.32
CA GLU A 33 -13.33 15.06 2.07
C GLU A 33 -12.34 13.89 2.07
N ALA A 34 -12.77 12.72 1.58
CA ALA A 34 -11.95 11.50 1.59
C ALA A 34 -11.17 11.30 0.28
N TRP A 35 -9.84 11.28 0.37
CA TRP A 35 -8.90 11.07 -0.73
C TRP A 35 -8.29 9.68 -0.66
N ALA A 36 -8.21 8.98 -1.79
CA ALA A 36 -7.44 7.76 -1.86
C ALA A 36 -5.94 8.07 -2.08
N ILE A 37 -5.08 7.57 -1.19
CA ILE A 37 -3.62 7.71 -1.29
C ILE A 37 -3.12 6.68 -2.29
N LYS A 38 -2.69 7.14 -3.47
CA LYS A 38 -2.29 6.27 -4.59
C LYS A 38 -0.89 5.70 -4.40
N ARG A 39 -0.71 4.82 -3.41
CA ARG A 39 0.54 4.09 -3.17
C ARG A 39 0.79 3.06 -4.28
N GLN A 40 1.91 3.17 -4.97
CA GLN A 40 2.30 2.26 -6.04
C GLN A 40 3.56 1.49 -5.68
N LYS A 41 3.79 0.35 -6.33
CA LYS A 41 5.06 -0.38 -6.20
C LYS A 41 6.22 0.53 -6.63
N GLY A 42 7.33 0.46 -5.90
CA GLY A 42 8.54 1.22 -6.26
C GLY A 42 9.00 0.88 -7.66
N ILE A 43 9.33 1.90 -8.45
CA ILE A 43 9.87 1.72 -9.81
C ILE A 43 11.37 1.50 -9.71
N MET A 44 11.92 0.60 -10.53
CA MET A 44 13.37 0.44 -10.64
C MET A 44 14.00 1.77 -11.10
N PRO A 45 15.05 2.28 -10.42
CA PRO A 45 15.76 3.45 -10.90
C PRO A 45 16.28 3.23 -12.33
N PHE A 46 16.15 4.24 -13.19
CA PHE A 46 16.51 4.13 -14.61
C PHE A 46 17.95 3.63 -14.82
N TRP A 47 18.89 4.02 -13.94
CA TRP A 47 20.28 3.59 -14.01
C TRP A 47 20.49 2.09 -13.72
N ARG A 48 19.55 1.42 -13.03
CA ARG A 48 19.61 -0.03 -12.78
C ARG A 48 19.04 -0.86 -13.92
N VAL A 49 18.24 -0.27 -14.80
CA VAL A 49 17.65 -0.96 -15.95
C VAL A 49 18.72 -1.58 -16.87
N PRO A 50 19.77 -0.86 -17.33
CA PRO A 50 20.79 -1.48 -18.18
C PRO A 50 21.58 -2.57 -17.44
N LEU A 51 21.86 -2.40 -16.14
CA LEU A 51 22.55 -3.42 -15.34
C LEU A 51 21.72 -4.70 -15.21
N ALA A 52 20.41 -4.57 -14.98
CA ALA A 52 19.50 -5.71 -14.93
C ALA A 52 19.38 -6.42 -16.29
N PHE A 53 19.42 -5.67 -17.39
CA PHE A 53 19.46 -6.23 -18.74
C PHE A 53 20.75 -7.03 -18.99
N VAL A 54 21.92 -6.44 -18.75
CA VAL A 54 23.23 -7.10 -18.91
C VAL A 54 23.31 -8.38 -18.07
N LYS A 55 22.87 -8.33 -16.81
CA LYS A 55 22.81 -9.52 -15.94
C LYS A 55 21.97 -10.64 -16.56
N ARG A 56 20.82 -10.32 -17.17
CA ARG A 56 19.95 -11.32 -17.81
C ARG A 56 20.56 -11.89 -19.09
N VAL A 57 21.27 -11.08 -19.86
CA VAL A 57 22.04 -11.55 -21.03
C VAL A 57 23.07 -12.60 -20.59
N ILE A 58 23.85 -12.31 -19.56
CA ILE A 58 24.83 -13.26 -19.01
C ILE A 58 24.13 -14.54 -18.53
N LEU A 59 23.07 -14.42 -17.74
CA LEU A 59 22.34 -15.60 -17.24
C LEU A 59 21.74 -16.46 -18.37
N LYS A 60 21.27 -15.84 -19.45
CA LYS A 60 20.66 -16.54 -20.58
C LYS A 60 21.69 -17.22 -21.47
N TYR A 61 22.77 -16.53 -21.81
CA TYR A 61 23.72 -17.03 -22.82
C TYR A 61 24.97 -17.69 -22.24
N VAL A 62 25.38 -17.36 -21.00
CA VAL A 62 26.54 -17.98 -20.34
C VAL A 62 26.09 -19.13 -19.42
N PHE A 63 24.98 -18.93 -18.70
CA PHE A 63 24.46 -19.92 -17.76
C PHE A 63 23.24 -20.68 -18.28
N PHE A 64 22.88 -20.51 -19.56
CA PHE A 64 21.80 -21.23 -20.25
C PHE A 64 20.45 -21.24 -19.51
N ARG A 65 20.15 -20.18 -18.76
CA ARG A 65 18.86 -20.07 -18.05
C ARG A 65 17.76 -19.57 -18.99
N GLU A 66 16.58 -20.18 -18.90
CA GLU A 66 15.40 -19.67 -19.58
C GLU A 66 14.91 -18.36 -18.92
N ILE A 67 15.27 -17.24 -19.51
CA ILE A 67 14.93 -15.90 -19.01
C ILE A 67 14.44 -15.00 -20.16
N ASP A 68 13.41 -14.22 -19.89
CA ASP A 68 12.96 -13.12 -20.75
C ASP A 68 13.86 -11.88 -20.56
N LEU A 69 14.61 -11.53 -21.60
CA LEU A 69 15.50 -10.36 -21.62
C LEU A 69 14.72 -9.04 -21.54
N PHE A 70 13.44 -9.04 -21.91
CA PHE A 70 12.55 -7.89 -21.93
C PHE A 70 11.36 -8.06 -20.98
N ILE A 71 11.58 -8.77 -19.86
CA ILE A 71 10.54 -9.10 -18.88
C ILE A 71 9.70 -7.88 -18.46
N GLU A 72 10.31 -6.69 -18.36
CA GLU A 72 9.61 -5.45 -18.03
C GLU A 72 8.55 -5.08 -19.07
N ARG A 73 8.86 -5.24 -20.36
CA ARG A 73 7.92 -5.01 -21.46
C ARG A 73 6.79 -6.03 -21.45
N THR A 74 7.14 -7.31 -21.24
CA THR A 74 6.16 -8.41 -21.18
C THR A 74 5.20 -8.23 -20.01
N ILE A 75 5.71 -7.87 -18.83
CA ILE A 75 4.91 -7.52 -17.65
C ILE A 75 4.01 -6.32 -17.97
N ALA A 76 4.57 -5.22 -18.47
CA ALA A 76 3.80 -4.01 -18.76
C ALA A 76 2.65 -4.24 -19.76
N GLN A 77 2.88 -5.05 -20.80
CA GLN A 77 1.84 -5.42 -21.76
C GLN A 77 0.73 -6.27 -21.12
N ARG A 78 1.10 -7.29 -20.33
CA ARG A 78 0.13 -8.12 -19.61
C ARG A 78 -0.70 -7.31 -18.63
N GLU A 79 -0.05 -6.45 -17.84
CA GLU A 79 -0.73 -5.59 -16.87
C GLU A 79 -1.71 -4.62 -17.55
N LYS A 80 -1.34 -4.05 -18.71
CA LYS A 80 -2.23 -3.16 -19.47
C LYS A 80 -3.52 -3.86 -19.89
N ILE A 81 -3.44 -5.11 -20.33
CA ILE A 81 -4.61 -5.88 -20.76
C ILE A 81 -5.42 -6.30 -19.53
N LEU A 82 -4.76 -6.94 -18.56
CA LEU A 82 -5.39 -7.55 -17.39
C LEU A 82 -6.06 -6.52 -16.49
N TYR A 83 -5.49 -5.31 -16.36
CA TYR A 83 -5.97 -4.28 -15.44
C TYR A 83 -6.72 -3.14 -16.13
N SER A 84 -7.05 -3.29 -17.42
CA SER A 84 -7.76 -2.26 -18.17
C SER A 84 -9.11 -1.92 -17.52
N ASN A 85 -9.89 -2.92 -17.11
CA ASN A 85 -11.21 -2.75 -16.53
C ASN A 85 -11.15 -2.22 -15.08
N THR A 86 -10.27 -2.77 -14.25
CA THR A 86 -10.07 -2.29 -12.87
C THR A 86 -9.54 -0.86 -12.86
N SER A 87 -8.62 -0.52 -13.75
CA SER A 87 -8.11 0.86 -13.89
C SER A 87 -9.22 1.83 -14.31
N LYS A 88 -10.10 1.45 -15.24
CA LYS A 88 -11.27 2.25 -15.62
C LYS A 88 -12.18 2.49 -14.41
N PHE A 89 -12.46 1.45 -13.62
CA PHE A 89 -13.28 1.57 -12.41
C PHE A 89 -12.63 2.51 -11.38
N ILE A 90 -11.36 2.28 -11.04
CA ILE A 90 -10.61 3.09 -10.07
C ILE A 90 -10.60 4.55 -10.51
N ASN A 91 -10.27 4.83 -11.77
CA ASN A 91 -10.18 6.20 -12.27
C ASN A 91 -11.55 6.91 -12.31
N LYS A 92 -12.65 6.17 -12.52
CA LYS A 92 -14.00 6.72 -12.59
C LYS A 92 -14.62 6.91 -11.20
N TYR A 93 -14.49 5.93 -10.31
CA TYR A 93 -15.28 5.85 -9.08
C TYR A 93 -14.49 6.13 -7.80
N ILE A 94 -13.17 5.89 -7.80
CA ILE A 94 -12.31 6.19 -6.65
C ILE A 94 -11.67 7.54 -6.89
N GLN A 95 -12.41 8.61 -6.64
CA GLN A 95 -11.94 9.99 -6.76
C GLN A 95 -12.40 10.77 -5.54
N PRO A 96 -11.66 11.76 -5.02
CA PRO A 96 -10.35 12.18 -5.50
C PRO A 96 -9.22 11.24 -5.07
N GLN A 97 -8.10 11.27 -5.81
CA GLN A 97 -6.86 10.52 -5.50
C GLN A 97 -5.66 11.45 -5.40
N THR A 98 -4.68 11.09 -4.58
CA THR A 98 -3.39 11.80 -4.57
C THR A 98 -2.61 11.57 -5.87
N PHE A 99 -1.56 12.36 -6.10
CA PHE A 99 -0.53 11.96 -7.06
C PHE A 99 0.07 10.59 -6.66
N PRO A 100 0.59 9.80 -7.63
CA PRO A 100 1.21 8.52 -7.34
C PRO A 100 2.36 8.62 -6.32
N ILE A 101 2.34 7.75 -5.32
CA ILE A 101 3.37 7.66 -4.27
C ILE A 101 4.22 6.42 -4.52
N TYR A 102 5.49 6.61 -4.87
CA TYR A 102 6.42 5.50 -5.14
C TYR A 102 7.42 5.30 -4.01
N PHE A 103 7.81 6.40 -3.35
CA PHE A 103 8.87 6.41 -2.36
C PHE A 103 8.47 7.22 -1.11
N LYS A 104 9.21 7.04 -0.01
CA LYS A 104 8.99 7.79 1.24
C LYS A 104 9.01 9.32 1.05
N LYS A 105 9.88 9.83 0.17
CA LYS A 105 9.93 11.27 -0.18
C LYS A 105 8.61 11.80 -0.76
N ASP A 106 7.84 10.93 -1.44
CA ASP A 106 6.57 11.30 -2.04
C ASP A 106 5.48 11.44 -0.96
N LEU A 107 5.55 10.64 0.12
CA LEU A 107 4.68 10.80 1.30
C LEU A 107 4.86 12.17 1.97
N ILE A 108 6.11 12.64 2.09
CA ILE A 108 6.41 13.97 2.64
C ILE A 108 5.82 15.07 1.74
N LYS A 109 5.98 14.95 0.42
CA LYS A 109 5.37 15.88 -0.54
C LYS A 109 3.85 15.86 -0.48
N MET A 110 3.26 14.67 -0.32
CA MET A 110 1.82 14.48 -0.21
C MET A 110 1.28 15.20 1.02
N LYS A 111 1.90 15.01 2.18
CA LYS A 111 1.53 15.72 3.42
C LYS A 111 1.47 17.23 3.20
N LYS A 112 2.54 17.82 2.66
CA LYS A 112 2.64 19.27 2.41
C LYS A 112 1.58 19.77 1.43
N LYS A 113 1.27 18.99 0.39
CA LYS A 113 0.33 19.40 -0.67
C LYS A 113 -1.13 19.29 -0.25
N TYR A 114 -1.49 18.20 0.44
CA TYR A 114 -2.89 17.88 0.68
C TYR A 114 -3.39 18.33 2.06
N GLY A 115 -2.52 18.38 3.08
CA GLY A 115 -2.91 18.83 4.42
C GLY A 115 -4.01 17.98 5.05
N PHE A 116 -3.87 16.64 5.03
CA PHE A 116 -4.85 15.74 5.64
C PHE A 116 -4.90 15.93 7.16
N GLU A 117 -6.10 16.03 7.71
CA GLU A 117 -6.38 16.12 9.15
C GLU A 117 -6.46 14.73 9.81
N GLY A 118 -6.70 13.70 8.99
CA GLY A 118 -6.74 12.32 9.44
C GLY A 118 -6.39 11.31 8.36
N TYR A 119 -5.99 10.14 8.80
CA TYR A 119 -5.60 9.01 7.96
C TYR A 119 -6.35 7.75 8.40
N VAL A 120 -6.89 7.03 7.42
CA VAL A 120 -7.49 5.71 7.63
C VAL A 120 -6.66 4.69 6.86
N VAL A 121 -6.17 3.66 7.53
CA VAL A 121 -5.48 2.53 6.90
C VAL A 121 -6.36 1.29 6.86
N GLY A 122 -6.32 0.55 5.74
CA GLY A 122 -7.14 -0.64 5.50
C GLY A 122 -8.12 -0.47 4.33
N SER A 123 -9.07 -1.38 4.12
CA SER A 123 -9.24 -2.68 4.79
C SER A 123 -8.67 -3.80 3.92
N ASP A 124 -7.47 -4.28 4.19
CA ASP A 124 -6.90 -5.49 3.59
C ASP A 124 -5.72 -5.95 4.47
N GLN A 125 -4.88 -6.86 3.97
CA GLN A 125 -3.66 -7.38 4.63
C GLN A 125 -2.55 -6.33 4.78
N VAL A 126 -2.92 -5.08 5.13
CA VAL A 126 -2.05 -3.92 5.34
C VAL A 126 -1.06 -4.12 6.49
N TRP A 127 -1.33 -5.07 7.39
CA TRP A 127 -0.48 -5.44 8.53
C TRP A 127 0.09 -6.85 8.37
N ARG A 128 0.33 -7.28 7.12
CA ARG A 128 1.04 -8.52 6.86
C ARG A 128 2.44 -8.25 6.29
N PRO A 129 3.53 -8.50 7.07
CA PRO A 129 4.90 -8.27 6.61
C PRO A 129 5.25 -9.00 5.31
N LYS A 130 4.74 -10.22 5.11
CA LYS A 130 4.97 -11.00 3.88
C LYS A 130 4.37 -10.36 2.63
N TYR A 131 3.29 -9.58 2.75
CA TYR A 131 2.70 -8.84 1.63
C TYR A 131 3.37 -7.48 1.44
N LEU A 132 4.05 -6.99 2.46
CA LEU A 132 4.70 -5.69 2.52
C LEU A 132 6.18 -5.84 2.94
N PRO A 133 7.01 -6.54 2.13
CA PRO A 133 8.42 -6.74 2.45
C PRO A 133 9.20 -5.41 2.54
N VAL A 134 8.66 -4.36 1.93
CA VAL A 134 9.17 -2.99 2.03
C VAL A 134 8.00 -2.06 2.32
N GLY A 135 8.17 -1.14 3.28
CA GLY A 135 7.19 -0.09 3.58
C GLY A 135 6.07 -0.50 4.53
N LEU A 136 6.22 -1.60 5.29
CA LEU A 136 5.27 -1.98 6.36
C LEU A 136 5.01 -0.81 7.32
N ASP A 137 6.04 -0.04 7.66
CA ASP A 137 5.97 1.14 8.52
C ASP A 137 5.00 2.21 8.00
N GLU A 138 4.88 2.34 6.67
CA GLU A 138 3.98 3.30 6.02
C GLU A 138 2.51 2.96 6.30
N TYR A 139 2.18 1.67 6.43
CA TYR A 139 0.83 1.18 6.78
C TYR A 139 0.57 1.18 8.30
N PHE A 140 1.58 1.51 9.10
CA PHE A 140 1.43 1.98 10.47
C PHE A 140 1.53 3.51 10.56
N LEU A 141 1.43 4.21 9.42
CA LEU A 141 1.43 5.66 9.31
C LEU A 141 2.68 6.35 9.89
N SER A 142 3.85 5.69 9.82
CA SER A 142 5.14 6.21 10.31
C SER A 142 5.48 7.60 9.78
N PHE A 143 5.10 7.93 8.54
CA PHE A 143 5.35 9.23 7.92
C PHE A 143 4.57 10.39 8.55
N THR A 144 3.62 10.08 9.44
CA THR A 144 2.85 11.06 10.21
C THR A 144 3.30 11.14 11.67
N GLU A 145 4.38 10.46 12.05
CA GLU A 145 4.69 10.19 13.46
C GLU A 145 4.76 11.44 14.36
N ASP A 146 5.27 12.55 13.81
CA ASP A 146 5.43 13.84 14.49
C ASP A 146 4.25 14.80 14.26
N ASP A 147 3.22 14.36 13.53
CA ASP A 147 2.07 15.20 13.21
C ASP A 147 0.93 15.01 14.21
N ASN A 148 0.21 16.10 14.48
CA ASN A 148 -1.07 16.04 15.20
C ASN A 148 -2.22 15.73 14.22
N VAL A 149 -2.41 14.46 13.90
CA VAL A 149 -3.46 13.96 12.98
C VAL A 149 -4.22 12.79 13.58
N ILE A 150 -5.46 12.60 13.16
CA ILE A 150 -6.26 11.43 13.54
C ILE A 150 -5.76 10.21 12.76
N ARG A 151 -5.55 9.09 13.46
CA ARG A 151 -5.10 7.81 12.89
C ARG A 151 -6.10 6.72 13.21
N VAL A 152 -6.66 6.09 12.19
CA VAL A 152 -7.62 4.98 12.33
C VAL A 152 -7.18 3.80 11.49
N ALA A 153 -7.15 2.61 12.09
CA ALA A 153 -7.06 1.36 11.37
C ALA A 153 -8.48 0.81 11.19
N TYR A 154 -8.94 0.72 9.95
CA TYR A 154 -10.26 0.21 9.62
C TYR A 154 -10.15 -1.19 9.03
N SER A 155 -10.62 -2.20 9.79
CA SER A 155 -10.60 -3.61 9.40
C SER A 155 -9.23 -4.03 8.84
N ALA A 156 -8.15 -3.62 9.53
CA ALA A 156 -6.79 -4.02 9.17
C ALA A 156 -6.66 -5.54 9.35
N SER A 157 -5.96 -6.19 8.42
CA SER A 157 -5.77 -7.63 8.43
C SER A 157 -4.30 -8.00 8.53
N PHE A 158 -4.03 -9.04 9.31
CA PHE A 158 -2.74 -9.72 9.35
C PHE A 158 -2.65 -10.85 8.31
N GLY A 159 -3.80 -11.32 7.79
CA GLY A 159 -3.87 -12.36 6.76
C GLY A 159 -3.38 -13.74 7.18
N THR A 160 -3.17 -13.94 8.49
CA THR A 160 -2.67 -15.16 9.12
C THR A 160 -3.03 -15.13 10.61
N ASP A 161 -3.02 -16.30 11.24
CA ASP A 161 -3.19 -16.48 12.68
C ASP A 161 -1.84 -16.56 13.41
N GLU A 162 -0.73 -16.56 12.67
CA GLU A 162 0.64 -16.65 13.19
C GLU A 162 1.35 -15.29 13.20
N TRP A 163 2.23 -15.07 14.18
CA TRP A 163 3.04 -13.85 14.25
C TRP A 163 4.22 -13.92 13.27
N GLU A 164 4.07 -13.31 12.10
CA GLU A 164 5.07 -13.31 11.00
C GLU A 164 6.10 -12.17 11.08
N TYR A 165 6.15 -11.41 12.18
CA TYR A 165 7.00 -10.23 12.32
C TYR A 165 8.38 -10.58 12.87
N THR A 166 9.43 -9.91 12.40
CA THR A 166 10.72 -9.90 13.09
C THR A 166 10.65 -9.12 14.40
N LYS A 167 11.67 -9.21 15.25
CA LYS A 167 11.74 -8.44 16.49
C LYS A 167 11.70 -6.93 16.22
N GLU A 168 12.45 -6.45 15.24
CA GLU A 168 12.50 -5.03 14.86
C GLU A 168 11.16 -4.55 14.30
N GLN A 169 10.51 -5.38 13.47
CA GLN A 169 9.18 -5.07 12.95
C GLN A 169 8.15 -5.02 14.07
N THR A 170 8.23 -5.94 15.04
CA THR A 170 7.35 -5.98 16.22
C THR A 170 7.49 -4.72 17.04
N GLU A 171 8.72 -4.33 17.40
CA GLU A 171 8.99 -3.12 18.20
C GLU A 171 8.50 -1.85 17.49
N MET A 172 8.80 -1.72 16.19
CA MET A 172 8.36 -0.59 15.38
C MET A 172 6.84 -0.53 15.26
N SER A 173 6.19 -1.64 14.89
CA SER A 173 4.74 -1.70 14.70
C SER A 173 3.99 -1.52 16.02
N SER A 174 4.48 -2.06 17.14
CA SER A 174 3.89 -1.83 18.47
C SER A 174 3.95 -0.36 18.87
N ARG A 175 5.12 0.29 18.69
CA ARG A 175 5.29 1.72 18.95
C ARG A 175 4.35 2.59 18.11
N LEU A 176 4.23 2.29 16.82
CA LEU A 176 3.37 3.06 15.90
C LEU A 176 1.88 2.76 16.09
N ALA A 177 1.50 1.51 16.36
CA ALA A 177 0.11 1.11 16.61
C ALA A 177 -0.48 1.85 17.81
N LYS A 178 0.32 2.11 18.86
CA LYS A 178 -0.09 2.90 20.03
C LYS A 178 -0.43 4.36 19.71
N LYS A 179 -0.02 4.88 18.53
CA LYS A 179 -0.38 6.22 18.07
C LYS A 179 -1.73 6.27 17.33
N PHE A 180 -2.36 5.13 17.06
CA PHE A 180 -3.69 5.09 16.48
C PHE A 180 -4.74 5.50 17.51
N ASN A 181 -5.65 6.38 17.11
CA ASN A 181 -6.79 6.75 17.94
C ASN A 181 -7.76 5.59 18.07
N ASN A 182 -7.94 4.80 17.00
CA ASN A 182 -8.77 3.61 16.99
C ASN A 182 -8.19 2.54 16.06
N VAL A 183 -8.30 1.29 16.48
CA VAL A 183 -7.89 0.12 15.70
C VAL A 183 -9.06 -0.85 15.65
N SER A 184 -9.44 -1.23 14.44
CA SER A 184 -10.33 -2.36 14.18
C SER A 184 -9.64 -3.34 13.24
N VAL A 185 -9.79 -4.63 13.54
CA VAL A 185 -9.17 -5.73 12.79
C VAL A 185 -10.23 -6.62 12.15
N ARG A 186 -9.88 -7.26 11.03
CA ARG A 186 -10.82 -8.08 10.24
C ARG A 186 -11.03 -9.46 10.85
N GLU A 187 -9.97 -10.10 11.31
CA GLU A 187 -10.00 -11.46 11.82
C GLU A 187 -10.15 -11.48 13.35
N LYS A 188 -10.86 -12.49 13.88
CA LYS A 188 -10.94 -12.69 15.34
C LYS A 188 -9.57 -13.04 15.94
N SER A 189 -8.75 -13.79 15.21
CA SER A 189 -7.37 -14.13 15.59
C SER A 189 -6.45 -12.91 15.68
N ALA A 190 -6.67 -11.91 14.82
CA ALA A 190 -5.91 -10.66 14.83
C ALA A 190 -6.01 -9.90 16.16
N ILE A 191 -7.08 -10.08 16.92
CA ILE A 191 -7.22 -9.50 18.27
C ILE A 191 -6.11 -10.01 19.20
N ASN A 192 -5.74 -11.29 19.09
CA ASN A 192 -4.66 -11.86 19.89
C ASN A 192 -3.30 -11.36 19.38
N LEU A 193 -3.13 -11.25 18.06
CA LEU A 193 -1.90 -10.70 17.46
C LEU A 193 -1.65 -9.24 17.87
N CYS A 194 -2.70 -8.43 18.05
CA CYS A 194 -2.57 -7.07 18.58
C CYS A 194 -2.15 -6.99 20.07
N LYS A 195 -2.25 -8.09 20.83
CA LYS A 195 -1.86 -8.15 22.25
C LYS A 195 -0.43 -8.63 22.46
N SER A 196 0.21 -9.19 21.44
CA SER A 196 1.60 -9.63 21.42
C SER A 196 2.58 -8.45 21.47
#